data_AF-A0A0G3GN93-F1
#
_entry.id   AF-A0A0G3GN93-F1
#
_cell.length_a   1.000
_cell.length_b   1.000
_cell.length_c   1.000
_cell.angle_alpha   90.00
_cell.angle_beta   90.00
_cell.angle_gamma   90.00
#
_symmetry.space_group_name_H-M   'P 1'
#
loop_
_entity.id
_entity.type
_entity.pdbx_description
1 polymer ?
#
loop_
_entity_poly.entity_id
_entity_poly.type
_entity_poly.pdbx_seq_one_letter_code
_entity_poly.pdbx_strand_id
1 'polypeptide(L)'
;MNSVDKSVKDALGSMGRASTPAVANNPFNLNYLDLISGELVPSRPNTTVWIAPKPVFSEFGLGTPTVYGSPACLLEQVKHHHTSSFLVDTEAFQSGPWYGTGSGKFHAMALLISNAANEANKLGKSTFIVSSSTFKRSIEYELLMQSFNYDLAGADRSQMEEGARLSPITEYYLCRSNF
;
A
#
# COMPACT_ATOMS: atom_id res chain seq x y z
N MET A 1 -14.65 18.82 28.88
CA MET A 1 -14.69 17.35 28.65
C MET A 1 -13.51 16.91 27.76
N ASN A 2 -12.24 17.18 28.12
CA ASN A 2 -11.15 17.15 27.12
C ASN A 2 -9.74 16.69 27.57
N SER A 3 -9.54 16.04 28.73
CA SER A 3 -8.21 15.48 29.05
C SER A 3 -8.21 14.09 29.68
N VAL A 4 -9.24 13.77 30.47
CA VAL A 4 -9.35 12.47 31.15
C VAL A 4 -9.62 11.33 30.15
N ASP A 5 -10.49 11.53 29.17
CA ASP A 5 -10.83 10.49 28.18
C ASP A 5 -9.65 10.13 27.24
N LYS A 6 -8.75 11.09 26.99
CA LYS A 6 -7.56 10.87 26.17
C LYS A 6 -6.52 10.05 26.94
N SER A 7 -6.28 10.40 28.20
CA SER A 7 -5.40 9.67 29.12
C SER A 7 -5.85 8.22 29.35
N VAL A 8 -7.16 7.99 29.51
CA VAL A 8 -7.72 6.64 29.69
C VAL A 8 -7.61 5.80 28.42
N LYS A 9 -7.85 6.38 27.24
CA LYS A 9 -7.65 5.67 25.96
C LYS A 9 -6.18 5.33 25.70
N ASP A 10 -5.26 6.23 26.03
CA ASP A 10 -3.82 6.00 25.88
C ASP A 10 -3.32 4.95 26.89
N ALA A 11 -3.84 4.95 28.12
CA ALA A 11 -3.56 3.94 29.13
C ALA A 11 -4.12 2.55 28.75
N LEU A 12 -5.35 2.48 28.22
CA LEU A 12 -5.94 1.22 27.76
C LEU A 12 -5.26 0.69 26.49
N GLY A 13 -4.87 1.58 25.57
CA GLY A 13 -4.12 1.22 24.37
C GLY A 13 -2.72 0.68 24.69
N SER A 14 -2.06 1.21 25.72
CA SER A 14 -0.76 0.70 26.20
C SER A 14 -0.89 -0.60 27.00
N MET A 15 -1.92 -0.74 27.85
CA MET A 15 -2.19 -1.99 28.58
C MET A 15 -2.56 -3.16 27.65
N GLY A 16 -3.30 -2.90 26.56
CA GLY A 16 -3.63 -3.91 25.55
C GLY A 16 -2.40 -4.42 24.78
N ARG A 17 -1.40 -3.56 24.56
CA ARG A 17 -0.12 -3.95 23.93
C ARG A 17 0.86 -4.63 24.90
N ALA A 18 0.84 -4.26 26.17
CA ALA A 18 1.73 -4.83 27.19
C ALA A 18 1.40 -6.29 27.55
N SER A 19 0.17 -6.75 27.31
CA SER A 19 -0.28 -8.11 27.66
C SER A 19 -0.04 -9.16 26.56
N THR A 20 0.44 -8.75 25.39
CA THR A 20 0.84 -9.70 24.34
C THR A 20 2.36 -9.85 24.40
N PRO A 21 2.91 -10.97 24.87
CA PRO A 21 4.35 -11.17 24.84
C PRO A 21 4.88 -10.98 23.41
N ALA A 22 6.08 -10.40 23.27
CA ALA A 22 6.73 -10.32 21.97
C ALA A 22 6.77 -11.73 21.36
N VAL A 23 6.19 -11.89 20.18
CA VAL A 23 6.15 -13.19 19.49
C VAL A 23 7.59 -13.67 19.33
N ALA A 24 7.87 -14.88 19.81
CA ALA A 24 9.22 -15.44 19.74
C ALA A 24 9.72 -15.43 18.29
N ASN A 25 10.96 -14.99 18.08
CA ASN A 25 11.58 -15.04 16.76
C ASN A 25 11.61 -16.49 16.28
N ASN A 26 11.12 -16.71 15.07
CA ASN A 26 11.07 -18.04 14.47
C ASN A 26 12.49 -18.61 14.33
N PRO A 27 12.80 -19.79 14.91
CA PRO A 27 14.13 -20.40 14.82
C PRO A 27 14.55 -20.76 13.38
N PHE A 28 13.59 -20.82 12.45
CA PHE A 28 13.83 -21.12 11.05
C PHE A 28 13.93 -19.87 10.17
N ASN A 29 13.90 -18.66 10.74
CA ASN A 29 13.83 -17.39 10.00
C ASN A 29 12.69 -17.30 8.98
N LEU A 30 11.64 -18.14 9.08
CA LEU A 30 10.48 -18.01 8.20
C LEU A 30 9.69 -16.76 8.60
N ASN A 31 9.44 -15.91 7.62
CA ASN A 31 8.59 -14.75 7.73
C ASN A 31 7.12 -15.13 7.47
N TYR A 32 6.17 -14.21 7.71
CA TYR A 32 4.76 -14.47 7.45
C TYR A 32 4.48 -14.80 5.99
N LEU A 33 5.19 -14.18 5.05
CA LEU A 33 5.07 -14.45 3.62
C LEU A 33 5.31 -15.93 3.29
N ASP A 34 6.26 -16.57 3.98
CA ASP A 34 6.62 -17.98 3.78
C ASP A 34 5.51 -18.94 4.24
N LEU A 35 4.58 -18.47 5.07
CA LEU A 35 3.46 -19.25 5.60
C LEU A 35 2.15 -19.06 4.82
N ILE A 36 2.06 -18.03 3.98
CA ILE A 36 0.83 -17.68 3.24
C ILE A 36 0.94 -18.17 1.79
N SER A 37 -0.19 -18.49 1.15
CA SER A 37 -0.25 -19.06 -0.21
C SER A 37 0.67 -18.36 -1.21
N GLY A 38 1.33 -19.13 -2.08
CA GLY A 38 2.33 -18.65 -3.05
C GLY A 38 1.87 -17.54 -4.00
N GLU A 39 0.56 -17.32 -4.17
CA GLU A 39 0.02 -16.22 -4.98
C GLU A 39 0.28 -14.81 -4.39
N LEU A 40 0.54 -14.73 -3.08
CA LEU A 40 0.87 -13.47 -2.40
C LEU A 40 2.38 -13.21 -2.31
N VAL A 41 3.20 -14.21 -2.67
CA VAL A 41 4.65 -14.12 -2.67
C VAL A 41 5.12 -13.60 -4.03
N PRO A 42 5.88 -12.48 -4.09
CA PRO A 42 6.48 -12.02 -5.33
C PRO A 42 7.46 -13.06 -5.92
N SER A 43 7.00 -13.82 -6.92
CA SER A 43 7.75 -14.97 -7.47
C SER A 43 8.60 -14.63 -8.69
N ARG A 44 8.39 -13.47 -9.32
CA ARG A 44 9.10 -13.03 -10.53
C ARG A 44 9.83 -11.69 -10.28
N PRO A 45 11.01 -11.46 -10.85
CA PRO A 45 11.68 -10.17 -10.72
C PRO A 45 10.81 -9.04 -11.27
N ASN A 46 11.02 -7.83 -10.75
CA ASN A 46 10.24 -6.63 -11.08
C ASN A 46 8.73 -6.77 -10.79
N THR A 47 8.40 -7.48 -9.70
CA THR A 47 7.02 -7.59 -9.25
C THR A 47 6.56 -6.27 -8.61
N THR A 48 5.34 -5.86 -8.93
CA THR A 48 4.64 -4.78 -8.22
C THR A 48 3.70 -5.37 -7.15
N VAL A 49 3.88 -4.95 -5.90
CA VAL A 49 2.88 -5.18 -4.85
C VAL A 49 1.78 -4.15 -5.00
N TRP A 50 0.52 -4.57 -5.00
CA TRP A 50 -0.57 -3.71 -5.42
C TRP A 50 -1.80 -3.76 -4.53
N ILE A 51 -2.23 -2.59 -4.04
CA ILE A 51 -3.52 -2.39 -3.39
C ILE A 51 -4.44 -1.67 -4.37
N ALA A 52 -5.34 -2.41 -5.02
CA ALA A 52 -6.31 -1.85 -5.99
C ALA A 52 -7.65 -2.59 -5.97
N PRO A 53 -8.73 -1.99 -6.53
CA PRO A 53 -9.98 -2.70 -6.78
C PRO A 53 -9.77 -3.93 -7.67
N LYS A 54 -10.55 -4.99 -7.43
CA LYS A 54 -10.45 -6.27 -8.16
C LYS A 54 -10.51 -6.13 -9.70
N PRO A 55 -11.33 -5.26 -10.31
CA PRO A 55 -11.36 -5.10 -11.78
C PRO A 55 -10.03 -4.62 -12.37
N VAL A 56 -9.30 -3.78 -11.63
CA VAL A 56 -8.01 -3.22 -12.06
C VAL A 56 -6.93 -4.31 -12.12
N PHE A 57 -7.04 -5.31 -11.24
CA PHE A 57 -6.14 -6.46 -11.21
C PHE A 57 -6.22 -7.30 -12.49
N SER A 58 -7.42 -7.49 -13.06
CA SER A 58 -7.61 -8.26 -14.29
C SER A 58 -7.10 -7.56 -15.55
N GLU A 59 -7.05 -6.23 -15.57
CA GLU A 59 -6.66 -5.45 -16.75
C GLU A 59 -5.15 -5.24 -16.83
N PHE A 60 -4.52 -4.91 -15.70
CA PHE A 60 -3.09 -4.59 -15.65
C PHE A 60 -2.18 -5.83 -15.53
N GLY A 61 -2.71 -6.95 -15.01
CA GLY A 61 -1.96 -8.20 -14.82
C GLY A 61 -1.45 -8.88 -16.11
N LEU A 62 -1.72 -8.30 -17.29
CA LEU A 62 -1.36 -8.88 -18.59
C LEU A 62 0.09 -8.57 -19.03
N GLY A 63 0.77 -7.58 -18.42
CA GLY A 63 2.10 -7.14 -18.88
C GLY A 63 3.22 -7.09 -17.85
N THR A 64 2.90 -6.93 -16.55
CA THR A 64 3.89 -6.86 -15.47
C THR A 64 3.57 -7.87 -14.38
N PRO A 65 4.58 -8.52 -13.76
CA PRO A 65 4.33 -9.38 -12.61
C PRO A 65 3.74 -8.55 -11.47
N THR A 66 2.59 -8.96 -10.95
CA THR A 66 1.92 -8.29 -9.84
C THR A 66 1.49 -9.28 -8.78
N VAL A 67 1.47 -8.83 -7.53
CA VAL A 67 0.85 -9.56 -6.42
C VAL A 67 -0.06 -8.62 -5.65
N TYR A 68 -1.16 -9.16 -5.13
CA TYR A 68 -2.09 -8.38 -4.32
C TYR A 68 -1.46 -8.05 -2.96
N GLY A 69 -1.51 -6.78 -2.58
CA GLY A 69 -1.11 -6.31 -1.26
C GLY A 69 -2.08 -6.81 -0.20
N SER A 70 -1.60 -7.67 0.69
CA SER A 70 -2.42 -8.26 1.76
C SER A 70 -2.15 -7.56 3.09
N PRO A 71 -3.18 -7.17 3.87
CA PRO A 71 -2.97 -6.55 5.18
C PRO A 71 -2.12 -7.38 6.15
N ALA A 72 -2.12 -8.71 6.01
CA ALA A 72 -1.40 -9.60 6.91
C ALA A 72 0.10 -9.68 6.65
N CYS A 73 0.56 -9.36 5.43
CA CYS A 73 1.97 -9.52 5.04
C CYS A 73 2.50 -8.40 4.14
N LEU A 74 1.83 -7.24 4.12
CA LEU A 74 2.17 -6.14 3.22
C LEU A 74 3.63 -5.72 3.36
N LEU A 75 4.12 -5.64 4.61
CA LEU A 75 5.49 -5.22 4.88
C LEU A 75 6.50 -6.23 4.33
N GLU A 76 6.26 -7.52 4.50
CA GLU A 76 7.08 -8.59 3.96
C GLU A 76 7.04 -8.61 2.42
N GLN A 77 5.87 -8.39 1.83
CA GLN A 77 5.67 -8.29 0.38
C GLN A 77 6.52 -7.16 -0.22
N VAL A 78 6.49 -5.97 0.39
CA VAL A 78 7.29 -4.84 -0.12
C VAL A 78 8.78 -5.03 0.14
N LYS A 79 9.19 -5.78 1.17
CA LYS A 79 10.61 -6.07 1.45
C LYS A 79 11.18 -7.15 0.55
N HIS A 80 10.35 -8.01 -0.03
CA HIS A 80 10.78 -9.12 -0.85
C HIS A 80 11.71 -8.70 -2.01
N HIS A 81 12.75 -9.48 -2.29
CA HIS A 81 13.83 -9.14 -3.24
C HIS A 81 13.35 -9.01 -4.69
N HIS A 82 12.28 -9.71 -5.05
CA HIS A 82 11.65 -9.60 -6.37
C HIS A 82 10.75 -8.36 -6.54
N THR A 83 10.40 -7.67 -5.45
CA THR A 83 9.54 -6.49 -5.50
C THR A 83 10.35 -5.28 -5.92
N SER A 84 9.99 -4.68 -7.06
CA SER A 84 10.56 -3.42 -7.56
C SER A 84 9.73 -2.20 -7.19
N SER A 85 8.42 -2.40 -7.00
CA SER A 85 7.45 -1.31 -6.92
C SER A 85 6.30 -1.65 -5.98
N PHE A 86 5.71 -0.61 -5.39
CA PHE A 86 4.53 -0.70 -4.56
C PHE A 86 3.51 0.33 -5.04
N LEU A 87 2.30 -0.10 -5.41
CA LEU A 87 1.23 0.80 -5.84
C LEU A 87 0.01 0.72 -4.92
N VAL A 88 -0.58 1.87 -4.63
CA VAL A 88 -1.88 1.99 -3.95
C VAL A 88 -2.85 2.81 -4.78
N ASP A 89 -3.95 2.20 -5.17
CA ASP A 89 -5.11 2.87 -5.73
C ASP A 89 -6.13 3.12 -4.63
N THR A 90 -6.43 4.40 -4.38
CA THR A 90 -7.30 4.81 -3.28
C THR A 90 -8.76 4.38 -3.48
N GLU A 91 -9.17 3.98 -4.69
CA GLU A 91 -10.47 3.33 -4.91
C GLU A 91 -10.59 2.01 -4.14
N ALA A 92 -9.47 1.33 -3.85
CA ALA A 92 -9.45 0.13 -3.03
C ALA A 92 -9.99 0.38 -1.61
N PHE A 93 -9.99 1.63 -1.13
CA PHE A 93 -10.52 1.97 0.19
C PHE A 93 -12.05 2.01 0.24
N GLN A 94 -12.72 1.82 -0.90
CA GLN A 94 -14.17 1.75 -0.97
C GLN A 94 -14.69 0.31 -0.94
N SER A 95 -13.82 -0.71 -1.00
CA SER A 95 -14.24 -2.12 -1.01
C SER A 95 -13.15 -3.09 -0.52
N GLY A 96 -13.53 -4.35 -0.29
CA GLY A 96 -12.58 -5.40 0.05
C GLY A 96 -11.86 -5.20 1.40
N PRO A 97 -10.66 -5.78 1.58
CA PRO A 97 -9.96 -5.78 2.87
C PRO A 97 -9.41 -4.41 3.26
N TRP A 98 -9.37 -3.46 2.33
CA TRP A 98 -8.82 -2.12 2.54
C TRP A 98 -9.89 -1.06 2.82
N TYR A 99 -11.15 -1.47 2.97
CA TYR A 99 -12.29 -0.59 3.18
C TYR A 99 -12.07 0.42 4.33
N GLY A 100 -12.28 1.70 4.06
CA GLY A 100 -12.22 2.78 5.05
C GLY A 100 -10.82 3.22 5.49
N THR A 101 -9.76 2.70 4.87
CA THR A 101 -8.36 3.02 5.25
C THR A 101 -8.08 4.53 5.22
N GLY A 102 -8.39 5.19 4.11
CA GLY A 102 -8.17 6.63 4.00
C GLY A 102 -9.27 7.49 4.62
N SER A 103 -10.32 6.93 5.25
CA SER A 103 -11.46 7.73 5.73
C SER A 103 -11.35 8.14 7.22
N GLY A 104 -10.23 7.80 7.87
CA GLY A 104 -10.01 7.98 9.31
C GLY A 104 -10.72 6.98 10.22
N LYS A 105 -11.48 6.04 9.65
CA LYS A 105 -12.11 4.95 10.42
C LYS A 105 -11.09 3.90 10.87
N PHE A 106 -10.04 3.68 10.07
CA PHE A 106 -9.04 2.63 10.29
C PHE A 106 -7.60 3.16 10.21
N HIS A 107 -7.25 4.03 11.17
CA HIS A 107 -5.91 4.63 11.26
C HIS A 107 -4.78 3.57 11.25
N ALA A 108 -4.95 2.44 11.93
CA ALA A 108 -3.95 1.37 11.95
C ALA A 108 -3.64 0.80 10.55
N MET A 109 -4.64 0.74 9.68
CA MET A 109 -4.48 0.26 8.30
C MET A 109 -3.76 1.30 7.43
N ALA A 110 -4.03 2.59 7.65
CA ALA A 110 -3.32 3.67 6.99
C ALA A 110 -1.84 3.70 7.41
N LEU A 111 -1.56 3.52 8.70
CA LEU A 111 -0.19 3.36 9.22
C LEU A 111 0.51 2.14 8.61
N LEU A 112 -0.18 1.01 8.46
CA LEU A 112 0.41 -0.18 7.85
C LEU A 112 0.88 0.11 6.41
N ILE A 113 0.02 0.72 5.59
CA ILE A 113 0.36 1.09 4.21
C ILE A 113 1.49 2.13 4.19
N SER A 114 1.41 3.17 5.02
CA SER A 114 2.44 4.20 5.15
C SER A 114 3.80 3.60 5.52
N ASN A 115 3.83 2.70 6.51
CA ASN A 115 5.05 2.00 6.92
C ASN A 115 5.62 1.14 5.80
N ALA A 116 4.76 0.42 5.06
CA ALA A 116 5.19 -0.37 3.91
C ALA A 116 5.79 0.51 2.79
N ALA A 117 5.16 1.66 2.50
CA ALA A 117 5.69 2.61 1.52
C ALA A 117 7.05 3.20 1.97
N ASN A 118 7.16 3.63 3.22
CA ASN A 118 8.41 4.13 3.79
C ASN A 118 9.53 3.07 3.74
N GLU A 119 9.21 1.82 4.03
CA GLU A 119 10.19 0.73 3.93
C GLU A 119 10.60 0.45 2.48
N ALA A 120 9.64 0.44 1.54
CA ALA A 120 9.93 0.31 0.11
C ALA A 120 10.86 1.43 -0.38
N ASN A 121 10.63 2.68 0.04
CA ASN A 121 11.47 3.83 -0.28
C ASN A 121 12.89 3.68 0.26
N LYS A 122 13.05 3.23 1.51
CA LYS A 122 14.39 2.94 2.09
C LYS A 122 15.14 1.88 1.30
N LEU A 123 14.43 0.93 0.71
CA LEU A 123 14.99 -0.13 -0.14
C LEU A 123 15.19 0.32 -1.60
N GLY A 124 14.98 1.59 -1.94
CA GLY A 124 15.15 2.14 -3.29
C GLY A 124 14.08 1.69 -4.29
N LYS A 125 12.91 1.24 -3.81
CA LYS A 125 11.79 0.78 -4.64
C LYS A 125 10.89 1.95 -5.03
N SER A 126 10.23 1.85 -6.17
CA SER A 126 9.30 2.89 -6.63
C SER A 126 7.94 2.74 -5.97
N THR A 127 7.50 3.74 -5.21
CA THR A 127 6.17 3.75 -4.58
C THR A 127 5.24 4.71 -5.32
N PHE A 128 4.05 4.24 -5.67
CA PHE A 128 3.04 4.99 -6.41
C PHE A 128 1.72 5.04 -5.64
N ILE A 129 1.06 6.20 -5.66
CA ILE A 129 -0.33 6.34 -5.22
C ILE A 129 -1.17 6.85 -6.39
N VAL A 130 -2.40 6.36 -6.50
CA VAL A 130 -3.40 6.84 -7.46
C VAL A 130 -4.54 7.42 -6.64
N SER A 131 -4.62 8.74 -6.62
CA SER A 131 -5.68 9.45 -5.93
C SER A 131 -6.99 9.44 -6.74
N SER A 132 -8.08 8.99 -6.11
CA SER A 132 -9.42 9.07 -6.70
C SER A 132 -10.05 10.40 -6.31
N SER A 133 -10.63 11.09 -7.30
CA SER A 133 -11.35 12.35 -7.11
C SER A 133 -12.57 12.21 -6.19
N THR A 134 -13.08 10.98 -6.05
CA THR A 134 -14.22 10.66 -5.18
C THR A 134 -13.83 10.52 -3.70
N PHE A 135 -12.54 10.45 -3.39
CA PHE A 135 -12.06 10.17 -2.06
C PHE A 135 -11.97 11.44 -1.20
N LYS A 136 -12.66 11.45 -0.05
CA LYS A 136 -12.65 12.60 0.85
C LYS A 136 -11.30 12.70 1.58
N ARG A 137 -10.61 13.82 1.41
CA ARG A 137 -9.36 14.10 2.14
C ARG A 137 -9.58 14.03 3.65
N SER A 138 -8.70 13.29 4.32
CA SER A 138 -8.64 13.07 5.76
C SER A 138 -7.18 13.10 6.22
N ILE A 139 -6.93 13.05 7.53
CA ILE A 139 -5.57 12.98 8.07
C ILE A 139 -4.85 11.71 7.59
N GLU A 140 -5.56 10.58 7.54
CA GLU A 140 -5.05 9.31 7.03
C GLU A 140 -4.74 9.37 5.54
N TYR A 141 -5.55 10.08 4.76
CA TYR A 141 -5.27 10.30 3.35
C TYR A 141 -3.97 11.11 3.14
N GLU A 142 -3.80 12.21 3.88
CA GLU A 142 -2.59 13.02 3.82
C GLU A 142 -1.35 12.23 4.27
N LEU A 143 -1.48 11.42 5.34
CA LEU A 143 -0.43 10.50 5.78
C LEU A 143 0.01 9.55 4.67
N LEU A 144 -0.96 8.97 3.96
CA LEU A 144 -0.68 8.09 2.82
C LEU A 144 0.06 8.88 1.74
N MET A 145 -0.48 10.01 1.28
CA MET A 145 0.14 10.83 0.22
C MET A 145 1.60 11.20 0.53
N GLN A 146 1.92 11.52 1.78
CA GLN A 146 3.29 11.86 2.21
C GLN A 146 4.26 10.67 2.18
N SER A 147 3.75 9.44 2.19
CA SER A 147 4.56 8.22 2.24
C SER A 147 4.94 7.69 0.85
N PHE A 148 4.31 8.21 -0.23
CA PHE A 148 4.55 7.78 -1.61
C PHE A 148 5.35 8.82 -2.39
N ASN A 149 6.31 8.36 -3.20
CA ASN A 149 7.14 9.23 -4.03
C ASN A 149 6.39 9.85 -5.23
N TYR A 150 5.37 9.16 -5.76
CA TYR A 150 4.70 9.56 -7.00
C TYR A 150 3.18 9.46 -6.85
N ASP A 151 2.46 10.55 -7.14
CA ASP A 151 1.01 10.54 -7.38
C ASP A 151 0.73 10.46 -8.88
N LEU A 152 0.16 9.35 -9.31
CA LEU A 152 -0.13 9.09 -10.72
C LEU A 152 -1.40 9.78 -11.22
N ALA A 153 -2.31 10.20 -10.33
CA ALA A 153 -3.50 10.94 -10.76
C ALA A 153 -3.17 12.36 -11.22
N GLY A 154 -2.07 12.93 -10.71
CA GLY A 154 -1.53 14.24 -11.09
C GLY A 154 -0.38 14.17 -12.09
N ALA A 155 -0.07 13.00 -12.66
CA ALA A 155 1.03 12.86 -13.60
C ALA A 155 0.79 13.72 -14.85
N ASP A 156 1.76 14.59 -15.15
CA ASP A 156 1.67 15.52 -16.28
C ASP A 156 1.74 14.75 -17.61
N ARG A 157 0.69 14.90 -18.42
CA ARG A 157 0.52 14.23 -19.71
C ARG A 157 1.55 14.70 -20.75
N SER A 158 2.16 15.87 -20.54
CA SER A 158 3.26 16.37 -21.38
C SER A 158 4.40 15.33 -21.53
N GLN A 159 4.62 14.50 -20.51
CA GLN A 159 5.63 13.44 -20.54
C GLN A 159 5.33 12.32 -21.56
N MET A 160 4.05 12.09 -21.90
CA MET A 160 3.67 11.19 -23.00
C MET A 160 3.93 11.81 -24.37
N GLU A 161 3.67 13.11 -24.51
CA GLU A 161 3.84 13.84 -25.77
C GLU A 161 5.32 14.02 -26.13
N GLU A 162 6.19 14.10 -25.13
CA GLU A 162 7.65 14.22 -25.29
C GLU A 162 8.37 12.89 -25.53
N GLY A 163 7.66 11.76 -25.57
CA GLY A 163 8.23 10.44 -25.85
C GLY A 163 9.12 9.86 -24.73
N ALA A 164 8.90 10.28 -23.47
CA ALA A 164 9.62 9.73 -22.32
C ALA A 164 9.26 8.24 -22.12
N ARG A 165 10.24 7.42 -21.75
CA ARG A 165 9.97 6.01 -21.38
C ARG A 165 9.23 5.95 -20.05
N LEU A 166 7.92 5.79 -20.11
CA LEU A 166 7.08 5.59 -18.95
C LEU A 166 7.16 4.13 -18.47
N SER A 167 6.96 3.93 -17.18
CA SER A 167 6.77 2.59 -16.65
C SER A 167 5.40 2.05 -17.12
N PRO A 168 5.23 0.72 -17.31
CA PRO A 168 3.94 0.15 -17.73
C PRO A 168 2.78 0.54 -16.81
N ILE A 169 3.04 0.75 -15.52
CA ILE A 169 2.04 1.15 -14.54
C ILE A 169 1.60 2.60 -14.71
N THR A 170 2.55 3.49 -15.02
CA THR A 170 2.26 4.88 -15.35
C THR A 170 1.47 4.98 -16.65
N GLU A 171 1.86 4.21 -17.67
CA GLU A 171 1.17 4.15 -18.96
C GLU A 171 -0.29 3.69 -18.81
N TYR A 172 -0.54 2.60 -18.06
CA TYR A 172 -1.90 2.12 -17.78
C TYR A 172 -2.79 3.19 -17.13
N TYR A 173 -2.32 3.85 -16.08
CA TYR A 173 -3.13 4.84 -15.36
C TYR A 173 -3.33 6.15 -16.14
N LEU A 174 -2.36 6.55 -16.95
CA LEU A 174 -2.51 7.69 -17.86
C LEU A 174 -3.53 7.40 -18.98
N CYS A 175 -3.51 6.18 -19.54
CA CYS A 175 -4.49 5.77 -20.56
C CYS A 175 -5.90 5.54 -20.00
N ARG A 176 -6.04 5.01 -18.78
CA ARG A 176 -7.35 4.78 -18.12
C ARG A 176 -8.09 6.09 -17.84
N SER A 177 -7.37 7.16 -17.54
CA SER A 177 -7.93 8.50 -17.26
C SER A 177 -8.53 9.21 -18.50
N ASN A 178 -8.75 8.50 -19.63
CA ASN A 178 -9.35 9.01 -20.86
C ASN A 178 -10.82 8.56 -21.06
N PHE A 179 -11.42 7.90 -20.08
CA PHE A 179 -12.83 7.53 -20.02
C PHE A 179 -13.47 8.04 -18.73
#